data_AF-A0A419G971-F1
#
_entry.id   AF-A0A419G971-F1
#
_cell.length_a   1.000
_cell.length_b   1.000
_cell.length_c   1.000
_cell.angle_alpha   90.00
_cell.angle_beta   90.00
_cell.angle_gamma   90.00
#
_symmetry.space_group_name_H-M   'P 1'
#
loop_
_entity.id
_entity.type
_entity.pdbx_description
1 polymer ?
#
loop_
_entity_poly.entity_id
_entity_poly.type
_entity_poly.pdbx_seq_one_letter_code
_entity_poly.pdbx_strand_id
1 'polypeptide(L)'
;MNRWKKRIRAVFSGGGSWQIETRVTFLPHTLSRKGGVVINRGWQIVLSGSGGQGLGKGGKILAEAAVLQGLNAVQSQSYGARARGGFSQSEVLISNGEILFPLVEHPDLLVALTGEAYNLNRPLLAPDGVVVYDPDTVKPEAGQKGHYGFRMSQVADELCHGRGVVLVALGIIAVLFKPVEPENIRTVINQNFSGAVLQDNCLCFDRGLRMAEPFLAEHPAGKNSKDHP
;
A
#
# COMPACT_ATOMS: atom_id res chain seq x y z
N MET A 1 2.69 15.02 26.19
CA MET A 1 3.54 14.32 27.18
C MET A 1 2.77 13.07 27.63
N ASN A 2 2.95 11.95 26.92
CA ASN A 2 2.08 10.78 27.05
C ASN A 2 2.48 9.94 28.27
N ARG A 3 1.54 9.76 29.21
CA ARG A 3 1.72 8.96 30.42
C ARG A 3 1.41 7.49 30.11
N TRP A 4 2.43 6.65 30.21
CA TRP A 4 2.33 5.19 30.12
C TRP A 4 1.93 4.60 31.48
N LYS A 5 1.07 3.59 31.51
CA LYS A 5 0.91 2.72 32.68
C LYS A 5 1.19 1.27 32.28
N LYS A 6 2.38 0.77 32.67
CA LYS A 6 2.66 -0.67 32.68
C LYS A 6 1.91 -1.31 33.85
N ARG A 7 1.13 -2.36 33.58
CA ARG A 7 0.61 -3.26 34.61
C ARG A 7 1.16 -4.66 34.32
N ILE A 8 1.93 -5.18 35.27
CA ILE A 8 2.45 -6.54 35.23
C ILE A 8 1.52 -7.40 36.08
N ARG A 9 1.06 -8.53 35.55
CA ARG A 9 0.27 -9.51 36.31
C ARG A 9 0.87 -10.89 36.09
N ALA A 10 1.21 -11.58 37.17
CA ALA A 10 1.60 -12.98 37.11
C ALA A 10 0.33 -13.83 37.00
N VAL A 11 0.31 -14.77 36.06
CA VAL A 11 -0.81 -15.71 35.87
C VAL A 11 -0.28 -17.13 36.06
N PHE A 12 -0.95 -17.88 36.94
CA PHE A 12 -0.61 -19.27 37.21
C PHE A 12 -1.36 -20.16 36.20
N SER A 13 -0.64 -20.87 35.34
CA SER A 13 -1.23 -21.87 34.45
C SER A 13 -1.24 -23.22 35.17
N GLY A 14 -2.34 -23.97 35.06
CA GLY A 14 -2.63 -25.20 35.82
C GLY A 14 -1.68 -26.39 35.62
N GLY A 15 -0.49 -26.18 35.05
CA GLY A 15 0.60 -27.16 34.88
C GLY A 15 1.87 -26.83 35.67
N GLY A 16 1.79 -26.03 36.73
CA GLY A 16 2.90 -25.84 37.68
C GLY A 16 4.04 -24.93 37.20
N SER A 17 3.86 -24.16 36.13
CA SER A 17 4.85 -23.16 35.69
C SER A 17 4.29 -21.74 35.72
N TRP A 18 5.09 -20.83 36.30
CA TRP A 18 4.83 -19.39 36.30
C TRP A 18 5.24 -18.80 34.97
N GLN A 19 4.34 -18.06 34.31
CA GLN A 19 4.62 -17.34 33.06
C GLN A 19 4.38 -15.85 33.28
N ILE A 20 5.29 -15.01 32.77
CA ILE A 20 5.18 -13.54 32.83
C ILE A 20 4.58 -13.06 31.50
N GLU A 21 3.29 -12.70 31.50
CA GLU A 21 2.64 -12.13 30.32
C GLU A 21 2.69 -10.59 30.38
N THR A 22 3.36 -9.95 29.43
CA THR A 22 3.37 -8.48 29.31
C THR A 22 2.30 -8.05 28.31
N ARG A 23 1.15 -7.56 28.80
CA ARG A 23 0.17 -6.90 27.94
C ARG A 23 0.39 -5.38 27.93
N VAL A 24 0.60 -4.84 26.74
CA VAL A 24 0.56 -3.40 26.48
C VAL A 24 -0.86 -3.07 26.01
N THR A 25 -1.69 -2.52 26.90
CA THR A 25 -3.03 -2.06 26.52
C THR A 25 -2.95 -0.61 26.07
N PHE A 26 -3.22 -0.35 24.80
CA PHE A 26 -3.48 1.01 24.31
C PHE A 26 -4.92 1.42 24.65
N LEU A 27 -5.07 2.60 25.25
CA LEU A 27 -6.37 3.27 25.31
C LEU A 27 -6.61 3.92 23.95
N PRO A 28 -7.68 3.56 23.20
CA PRO A 28 -7.95 4.19 21.93
C PRO A 28 -8.27 5.67 22.14
N HIS A 29 -7.62 6.54 21.36
CA HIS A 29 -8.03 7.92 21.23
C HIS A 29 -9.39 7.98 20.52
N THR A 30 -10.24 8.85 21.05
CA THR A 30 -11.64 9.16 20.72
C THR A 30 -12.15 8.71 19.33
N LEU A 31 -13.06 7.75 19.35
CA LEU A 31 -13.90 7.32 18.23
C LEU A 31 -15.00 8.37 17.97
N SER A 32 -15.14 8.85 16.72
CA SER A 32 -16.32 9.63 16.32
C SER A 32 -17.50 8.69 16.09
N ARG A 33 -18.56 8.86 16.88
CA ARG A 33 -19.80 8.06 16.84
C ARG A 33 -20.87 8.76 16.01
N LYS A 34 -21.34 8.10 14.95
CA LYS A 34 -22.74 8.14 14.52
C LYS A 34 -23.11 6.75 13.96
N GLY A 35 -24.10 6.10 14.57
CA GLY A 35 -24.77 4.92 13.99
C GLY A 35 -24.01 3.59 14.02
N GLY A 36 -23.56 3.13 15.19
CA GLY A 36 -23.43 1.68 15.49
C GLY A 36 -22.45 0.80 14.68
N VAL A 37 -21.67 1.35 13.74
CA VAL A 37 -20.63 0.61 13.00
C VAL A 37 -19.31 1.35 13.16
N VAL A 38 -18.29 0.66 13.67
CA VAL A 38 -16.92 1.17 13.68
C VAL A 38 -16.44 1.19 12.24
N ILE A 39 -16.37 2.38 11.63
CA ILE A 39 -15.76 2.54 10.30
C ILE A 39 -14.26 2.29 10.48
N ASN A 40 -13.79 1.12 10.08
CA ASN A 40 -12.38 0.79 10.06
C ASN A 40 -11.72 1.68 8.98
N ARG A 41 -10.86 2.62 9.37
CA ARG A 41 -10.13 3.46 8.40
C ARG A 41 -8.97 2.64 7.85
N GLY A 42 -9.20 2.01 6.70
CA GLY A 42 -8.20 1.19 6.01
C GLY A 42 -8.01 1.62 4.56
N TRP A 43 -7.01 1.03 3.91
CA TRP A 43 -6.76 1.15 2.49
C TRP A 43 -7.06 -0.18 1.79
N GLN A 44 -7.84 -0.13 0.71
CA GLN A 44 -7.94 -1.20 -0.27
C GLN A 44 -7.12 -0.82 -1.51
N ILE A 45 -6.01 -1.52 -1.74
CA ILE A 45 -5.03 -1.16 -2.76
C ILE A 45 -4.91 -2.30 -3.76
N VAL A 46 -4.99 -1.97 -5.05
CA VAL A 46 -4.74 -2.90 -6.15
C VAL A 46 -3.48 -2.47 -6.88
N LEU A 47 -2.51 -3.38 -6.98
CA LEU A 47 -1.34 -3.26 -7.85
C LEU A 47 -1.54 -4.19 -9.05
N SER A 48 -1.68 -3.65 -10.25
CA SER A 48 -2.10 -4.42 -11.42
C SER A 48 -1.28 -4.06 -12.67
N GLY A 49 -1.01 -5.07 -13.51
CA GLY A 49 -0.14 -4.96 -14.67
C GLY A 49 0.12 -6.30 -15.35
N SER A 50 1.30 -6.47 -15.95
CA SER A 50 1.74 -7.71 -16.58
C SER A 50 2.59 -8.57 -15.64
N GLY A 51 2.46 -9.89 -15.77
CA GLY A 51 3.29 -10.87 -15.09
C GLY A 51 4.77 -10.65 -15.38
N GLY A 52 5.59 -10.57 -14.34
CA GLY A 52 7.02 -10.22 -14.41
C GLY A 52 7.36 -8.82 -13.91
N GLN A 53 6.36 -7.93 -13.74
CA GLN A 53 6.56 -6.56 -13.21
C GLN A 53 6.70 -6.50 -11.67
N GLY A 54 6.73 -7.63 -10.99
CA GLY A 54 6.97 -7.70 -9.54
C GLY A 54 5.76 -7.36 -8.64
N LEU A 55 4.54 -7.29 -9.18
CA LEU A 55 3.33 -6.89 -8.45
C LEU A 55 3.10 -7.66 -7.15
N GLY A 56 3.28 -8.99 -7.17
CA GLY A 56 3.18 -9.81 -5.97
C GLY A 56 4.22 -9.46 -4.91
N LYS A 57 5.49 -9.23 -5.33
CA LYS A 57 6.57 -8.82 -4.42
C LYS A 57 6.31 -7.42 -3.86
N GLY A 58 5.85 -6.47 -4.68
CA GLY A 58 5.50 -5.13 -4.24
C GLY A 58 4.35 -5.12 -3.23
N GLY A 59 3.29 -5.89 -3.48
CA GLY A 59 2.17 -6.00 -2.53
C GLY A 59 2.61 -6.62 -1.20
N LYS A 60 3.46 -7.66 -1.24
CA LYS A 60 4.07 -8.24 -0.03
C LYS A 60 4.90 -7.20 0.74
N ILE A 61 5.74 -6.43 0.04
CA ILE A 61 6.56 -5.37 0.66
C ILE A 61 5.66 -4.33 1.35
N LEU A 62 4.58 -3.92 0.68
CA LEU A 62 3.65 -2.93 1.22
C LEU A 62 2.90 -3.46 2.46
N ALA A 63 2.45 -4.71 2.43
CA ALA A 63 1.78 -5.36 3.55
C ALA A 63 2.73 -5.55 4.76
N GLU A 64 3.95 -6.04 4.52
CA GLU A 64 4.98 -6.15 5.57
C GLU A 64 5.31 -4.79 6.17
N ALA A 65 5.36 -3.73 5.36
CA ALA A 65 5.64 -2.38 5.83
C ALA A 65 4.50 -1.84 6.71
N ALA A 66 3.25 -2.14 6.36
CA ALA A 66 2.09 -1.82 7.20
C ALA A 66 2.15 -2.56 8.54
N VAL A 67 2.54 -3.83 8.55
CA VAL A 67 2.73 -4.62 9.78
C VAL A 67 3.85 -4.05 10.65
N LEU A 68 4.98 -3.63 10.06
CA LEU A 68 6.05 -2.93 10.80
C LEU A 68 5.56 -1.63 11.44
N GLN A 69 4.60 -0.94 10.81
CA GLN A 69 3.96 0.27 11.34
C GLN A 69 2.94 -0.02 12.46
N GLY A 70 2.66 -1.29 12.76
CA GLY A 70 1.66 -1.69 13.76
C GLY A 70 0.22 -1.71 13.22
N LEU A 71 0.05 -1.77 11.90
CA LEU A 71 -1.24 -1.93 11.23
C LEU A 71 -1.50 -3.41 10.91
N ASN A 72 -2.76 -3.78 10.75
CA ASN A 72 -3.15 -5.06 10.18
C ASN A 72 -3.08 -4.98 8.66
N ALA A 73 -2.56 -6.04 8.03
CA ALA A 73 -2.54 -6.12 6.57
C ALA A 73 -2.86 -7.53 6.07
N VAL A 74 -3.57 -7.60 4.94
CA VAL A 74 -3.81 -8.82 4.19
C VAL A 74 -3.35 -8.59 2.76
N GLN A 75 -2.70 -9.59 2.19
CA GLN A 75 -2.16 -9.55 0.84
C GLN A 75 -2.64 -10.79 0.07
N SER A 76 -3.24 -10.58 -1.09
CA SER A 76 -3.66 -11.64 -2.02
C SER A 76 -3.10 -11.37 -3.41
N GLN A 77 -2.95 -12.44 -4.20
CA GLN A 77 -2.39 -12.35 -5.55
C GLN A 77 -3.27 -13.12 -6.51
N SER A 78 -3.51 -12.55 -7.68
CA SER A 78 -4.22 -13.20 -8.78
C SER A 78 -3.41 -13.08 -10.06
N TYR A 79 -3.52 -14.12 -10.90
CA TYR A 79 -2.81 -14.21 -12.17
C TYR A 79 -3.82 -14.62 -13.23
N GLY A 80 -3.75 -13.99 -14.41
CA GLY A 80 -4.54 -14.41 -15.56
C GLY A 80 -4.10 -15.80 -16.06
N ALA A 81 -4.87 -16.37 -17.00
CA ALA A 81 -4.64 -17.71 -17.54
C ALA A 81 -3.25 -17.92 -18.18
N ARG A 82 -2.48 -16.85 -18.42
CA ARG A 82 -1.12 -16.88 -18.95
C ARG A 82 -0.11 -16.59 -17.83
N ALA A 83 0.66 -17.61 -17.44
CA ALA A 83 1.62 -17.52 -16.34
C ALA A 83 2.81 -16.56 -16.56
N ARG A 84 3.09 -16.12 -17.79
CA ARG A 84 4.14 -15.13 -18.12
C ARG A 84 3.64 -14.14 -19.18
N GLY A 85 3.86 -12.85 -18.95
CA GLY A 85 3.44 -11.77 -19.86
C GLY A 85 1.93 -11.49 -19.92
N GLY A 86 1.09 -12.29 -19.27
CA GLY A 86 -0.35 -12.01 -19.11
C GLY A 86 -0.64 -11.11 -17.93
N PHE A 87 -1.91 -10.76 -17.73
CA PHE A 87 -2.39 -10.02 -16.57
C PHE A 87 -1.92 -10.63 -15.24
N SER A 88 -1.48 -9.77 -14.32
CA SER A 88 -1.12 -10.11 -12.95
C SER A 88 -1.59 -9.00 -12.03
N GLN A 89 -2.00 -9.37 -10.82
CA GLN A 89 -2.53 -8.45 -9.83
C GLN A 89 -2.14 -8.89 -8.42
N SER A 90 -1.98 -7.89 -7.57
CA SER A 90 -1.70 -8.03 -6.15
C SER A 90 -2.57 -7.04 -5.40
N GLU A 91 -3.37 -7.55 -4.48
CA GLU A 91 -4.28 -6.77 -3.65
C GLU A 91 -3.69 -6.67 -2.24
N VAL A 92 -3.82 -5.48 -1.65
CA VAL A 92 -3.34 -5.19 -0.30
C VAL A 92 -4.43 -4.46 0.46
N LEU A 93 -4.88 -5.07 1.54
CA LEU A 93 -5.76 -4.46 2.54
C LEU A 93 -4.89 -4.01 3.71
N ILE A 94 -5.05 -2.77 4.15
CA ILE A 94 -4.35 -2.21 5.32
C ILE A 94 -5.41 -1.63 6.26
N SER A 95 -5.29 -1.87 7.55
CA SER A 95 -6.23 -1.31 8.52
C SER A 95 -5.61 -1.09 9.89
N ASN A 96 -6.09 -0.07 10.62
CA ASN A 96 -5.75 0.14 12.03
C ASN A 96 -6.60 -0.74 12.99
N GLY A 97 -7.60 -1.46 12.47
CA GLY A 97 -8.42 -2.41 13.19
C GLY A 97 -8.49 -3.77 12.47
N GLU A 98 -9.34 -4.66 12.94
CA GLU A 98 -9.44 -6.04 12.42
C GLU A 98 -9.92 -6.09 10.96
N ILE A 99 -9.32 -6.96 10.15
CA ILE A 99 -9.73 -7.20 8.76
C ILE A 99 -10.67 -8.41 8.76
N LEU A 100 -11.97 -8.15 8.65
CA LEU A 100 -13.00 -9.20 8.70
C LEU A 100 -13.21 -9.89 7.34
N PHE A 101 -12.92 -9.17 6.25
CA PHE A 101 -13.06 -9.67 4.89
C PHE A 101 -11.74 -9.55 4.14
N PRO A 102 -11.11 -10.66 3.71
CA PRO A 102 -9.75 -10.67 3.19
C PRO A 102 -9.68 -10.47 1.66
N LEU A 103 -10.65 -9.77 1.05
CA LEU A 103 -10.68 -9.48 -0.39
C LEU A 103 -10.94 -7.99 -0.63
N VAL A 104 -10.36 -7.45 -1.70
CA VAL A 104 -10.64 -6.10 -2.18
C VAL A 104 -11.89 -6.12 -3.05
N GLU A 105 -12.88 -5.29 -2.72
CA GLU A 105 -14.11 -5.14 -3.51
C GLU A 105 -14.16 -3.80 -4.23
N HIS A 106 -13.78 -2.74 -3.51
CA HIS A 106 -13.82 -1.36 -3.99
C HIS A 106 -12.48 -0.68 -3.66
N PRO A 107 -11.47 -0.79 -4.54
CA PRO A 107 -10.18 -0.21 -4.26
C PRO A 107 -10.26 1.31 -4.07
N ASP A 108 -9.64 1.79 -3.00
CA ASP A 108 -9.39 3.22 -2.77
C ASP A 108 -8.24 3.71 -3.66
N LEU A 109 -7.30 2.82 -3.98
CA LEU A 109 -6.11 3.12 -4.77
C LEU A 109 -5.82 1.99 -5.76
N LEU A 110 -5.78 2.34 -7.05
CA LEU A 110 -5.37 1.46 -8.13
C LEU A 110 -4.02 1.93 -8.69
N VAL A 111 -3.02 1.07 -8.69
CA VAL A 111 -1.81 1.22 -9.51
C VAL A 111 -1.99 0.37 -10.76
N ALA A 112 -2.06 1.01 -11.93
CA ALA A 112 -2.25 0.35 -13.22
C ALA A 112 -1.05 0.57 -14.16
N LEU A 113 -0.24 -0.47 -14.35
CA LEU A 113 0.95 -0.41 -15.20
C LEU A 113 0.67 -0.71 -16.68
N THR A 114 -0.51 -1.26 -16.99
CA THR A 114 -0.94 -1.59 -18.36
C THR A 114 -2.38 -1.18 -18.61
N GLY A 115 -2.73 -0.96 -19.89
CA GLY A 115 -4.10 -0.68 -20.31
C GLY A 115 -5.09 -1.81 -19.94
N GLU A 116 -4.67 -3.07 -20.06
CA GLU A 116 -5.46 -4.23 -19.62
C GLU A 116 -5.76 -4.16 -18.12
N ALA A 117 -4.74 -3.88 -17.30
CA ALA A 117 -4.89 -3.75 -15.85
C ALA A 117 -5.82 -2.60 -15.43
N TYR A 118 -5.71 -1.46 -16.13
CA TYR A 118 -6.60 -0.32 -15.93
C TYR A 118 -8.06 -0.67 -16.26
N ASN A 119 -8.31 -1.22 -17.44
CA ASN A 119 -9.67 -1.51 -17.91
C ASN A 119 -10.40 -2.54 -17.03
N LEU A 120 -9.68 -3.53 -16.48
CA LEU A 120 -10.24 -4.55 -15.61
C LEU A 120 -10.63 -3.99 -14.23
N ASN A 121 -9.82 -3.11 -13.66
CA ASN A 121 -9.99 -2.64 -12.27
C ASN A 121 -10.71 -1.30 -12.15
N ARG A 122 -10.65 -0.43 -13.16
CA ARG A 122 -11.28 0.89 -13.13
C ARG A 122 -12.79 0.84 -12.84
N PRO A 123 -13.58 -0.13 -13.35
CA PRO A 123 -15.00 -0.23 -13.01
C PRO A 123 -15.28 -0.60 -11.55
N LEU A 124 -14.32 -1.21 -10.85
CA LEU A 124 -14.45 -1.66 -9.46
C LEU A 124 -14.09 -0.55 -8.46
N LEU A 125 -13.35 0.47 -8.91
CA LEU A 125 -12.83 1.56 -8.11
C LEU A 125 -13.93 2.21 -7.25
N ALA A 126 -13.60 2.52 -5.99
CA ALA A 126 -14.50 3.24 -5.10
C ALA A 126 -14.87 4.62 -5.69
N PRO A 127 -16.02 5.23 -5.29
CA PRO A 127 -16.44 6.54 -5.80
C PRO A 127 -15.38 7.64 -5.71
N ASP A 128 -14.60 7.66 -4.63
CA ASP A 128 -13.49 8.59 -4.39
C ASP A 128 -12.12 7.95 -4.61
N GLY A 129 -12.10 6.75 -5.22
CA GLY A 129 -10.87 6.02 -5.45
C GLY A 129 -10.00 6.72 -6.51
N VAL A 130 -8.70 6.51 -6.38
CA VAL A 130 -7.69 7.16 -7.22
C VAL A 130 -6.89 6.14 -8.02
N VAL A 131 -6.37 6.58 -9.16
CA VAL A 131 -5.58 5.76 -10.07
C VAL A 131 -4.20 6.38 -10.26
N VAL A 132 -3.15 5.62 -9.98
CA VAL A 132 -1.78 5.90 -10.43
C VAL A 132 -1.50 5.02 -11.63
N TYR A 133 -1.19 5.61 -12.77
CA TYR A 133 -1.07 4.85 -14.02
C TYR A 133 0.16 5.20 -14.83
N ASP A 134 0.58 4.25 -15.67
CA ASP A 134 1.62 4.49 -16.66
C ASP A 134 1.02 5.09 -17.94
N PRO A 135 1.30 6.36 -18.28
CA PRO A 135 0.68 7.03 -19.41
C PRO A 135 1.14 6.50 -20.76
N ASP A 136 2.19 5.68 -20.83
CA ASP A 136 2.63 5.09 -22.09
C ASP A 136 1.69 3.95 -22.52
N THR A 137 0.98 3.32 -21.58
CA THR A 137 0.08 2.18 -21.84
C THR A 137 -1.38 2.47 -21.50
N VAL A 138 -1.66 3.39 -20.57
CA VAL A 138 -3.00 3.73 -20.10
C VAL A 138 -3.37 5.14 -20.57
N LYS A 139 -4.55 5.27 -21.19
CA LYS A 139 -5.10 6.54 -21.70
C LYS A 139 -6.48 6.78 -21.09
N PRO A 140 -6.57 7.43 -19.91
CA PRO A 140 -7.84 7.80 -19.31
C PRO A 140 -8.60 8.81 -20.20
N GLU A 141 -9.90 8.98 -19.96
CA GLU A 141 -10.69 9.98 -20.66
C GLU A 141 -10.22 11.40 -20.32
N ALA A 142 -10.35 12.33 -21.29
CA ALA A 142 -9.96 13.71 -21.08
C ALA A 142 -10.78 14.35 -19.92
N GLY A 143 -10.07 14.98 -18.97
CA GLY A 143 -10.71 15.62 -17.80
C GLY A 143 -11.12 14.66 -16.69
N GLN A 144 -10.79 13.37 -16.77
CA GLN A 144 -11.08 12.41 -15.72
C GLN A 144 -10.29 12.74 -14.44
N LYS A 145 -11.03 13.00 -13.35
CA LYS A 145 -10.44 13.33 -12.04
C LYS A 145 -9.88 12.07 -11.35
N GLY A 146 -8.95 12.28 -10.42
CA GLY A 146 -8.38 11.19 -9.62
C GLY A 146 -7.43 10.26 -10.38
N HIS A 147 -6.94 10.67 -11.55
CA HIS A 147 -6.00 9.89 -12.37
C HIS A 147 -4.65 10.63 -12.41
N TYR A 148 -3.60 9.97 -11.92
CA TYR A 148 -2.26 10.53 -11.78
C TYR A 148 -1.28 9.72 -12.63
N GLY A 149 -0.83 10.33 -13.73
CA GLY A 149 0.03 9.67 -14.71
C GLY A 149 1.52 9.83 -14.39
N PHE A 150 2.24 8.71 -14.29
CA PHE A 150 3.69 8.67 -14.09
C PHE A 150 4.32 7.63 -15.01
N ARG A 151 5.38 7.99 -15.73
CA ARG A 151 6.14 7.06 -16.60
C ARG A 151 7.00 6.11 -15.77
N MET A 152 6.34 5.22 -15.02
CA MET A 152 6.96 4.31 -14.07
C MET A 152 7.80 3.25 -14.78
N SER A 153 7.31 2.69 -15.88
CA SER A 153 7.99 1.63 -16.64
C SER A 153 9.27 2.17 -17.28
N GLN A 154 9.19 3.34 -17.94
CA GLN A 154 10.36 4.00 -18.52
C GLN A 154 11.46 4.20 -17.46
N VAL A 155 11.10 4.71 -16.29
CA VAL A 155 12.06 4.94 -15.19
C VAL A 155 12.68 3.63 -14.69
N ALA A 156 11.89 2.57 -14.56
CA ALA A 156 12.41 1.28 -14.13
C ALA A 156 13.33 0.63 -15.17
N ASP A 157 13.06 0.84 -16.46
CA ASP A 157 13.92 0.38 -17.56
C ASP A 157 15.27 1.08 -17.56
N GLU A 158 15.27 2.41 -17.36
CA GLU A 158 16.49 3.23 -17.27
C GLU A 158 17.41 2.84 -16.10
N LEU A 159 16.82 2.43 -14.96
CA LEU A 159 17.57 2.17 -13.73
C LEU A 159 17.94 0.70 -13.52
N CYS A 160 17.08 -0.26 -13.91
CA CYS A 160 17.14 -1.64 -13.40
C CYS A 160 16.69 -2.71 -14.39
N HIS A 161 16.60 -2.41 -15.69
CA HIS A 161 16.07 -3.33 -16.72
C HIS A 161 14.64 -3.84 -16.39
N GLY A 162 13.74 -2.94 -15.98
CA GLY A 162 12.27 -3.12 -15.97
C GLY A 162 11.66 -3.82 -14.76
N ARG A 163 12.44 -4.57 -13.96
CA ARG A 163 11.91 -5.32 -12.80
C ARG A 163 11.59 -4.47 -11.57
N GLY A 164 12.05 -3.21 -11.55
CA GLY A 164 11.87 -2.28 -10.43
C GLY A 164 10.60 -1.42 -10.49
N VAL A 165 9.77 -1.57 -11.53
CA VAL A 165 8.59 -0.70 -11.78
C VAL A 165 7.62 -0.66 -10.60
N VAL A 166 7.39 -1.78 -9.93
CA VAL A 166 6.52 -1.82 -8.75
C VAL A 166 7.09 -0.98 -7.60
N LEU A 167 8.41 -0.90 -7.44
CA LEU A 167 9.04 -0.10 -6.39
C LEU A 167 8.97 1.39 -6.70
N VAL A 168 9.08 1.77 -7.97
CA VAL A 168 8.79 3.15 -8.42
C VAL A 168 7.35 3.52 -8.04
N ALA A 169 6.39 2.64 -8.34
CA ALA A 169 5.00 2.85 -7.98
C ALA A 169 4.77 2.94 -6.46
N LEU A 170 5.41 2.08 -5.67
CA LEU A 170 5.36 2.15 -4.20
C LEU A 170 5.89 3.48 -3.66
N GLY A 171 6.98 4.01 -4.25
CA GLY A 171 7.50 5.33 -3.89
C GLY A 171 6.49 6.45 -4.18
N ILE A 172 5.87 6.42 -5.36
CA ILE A 172 4.85 7.41 -5.74
C ILE A 172 3.67 7.40 -4.75
N ILE A 173 3.08 6.23 -4.47
CA ILE A 173 1.91 6.16 -3.59
C ILE A 173 2.24 6.48 -2.13
N ALA A 174 3.47 6.19 -1.68
CA ALA A 174 3.94 6.54 -0.35
C ALA A 174 4.03 8.05 -0.14
N VAL A 175 4.26 8.83 -1.21
CA VAL A 175 4.29 10.29 -1.16
C VAL A 175 2.88 10.87 -1.29
N LEU A 176 2.12 10.44 -2.30
CA LEU A 176 0.81 11.03 -2.62
C LEU A 176 -0.29 10.68 -1.61
N PHE A 177 -0.33 9.42 -1.17
CA PHE A 177 -1.47 8.88 -0.43
C PHE A 177 -1.12 8.36 0.96
N LYS A 178 0.16 8.06 1.21
CA LYS A 178 0.69 7.61 2.51
C LYS A 178 -0.10 6.45 3.12
N PRO A 179 -0.31 5.33 2.40
CA PRO A 179 -0.92 4.15 3.01
C PRO A 179 -0.07 3.57 4.15
N VAL A 180 1.25 3.75 4.06
CA VAL A 180 2.28 3.39 5.03
C VAL A 180 3.39 4.45 4.94
N GLU A 181 4.11 4.71 6.03
CA GLU A 181 5.26 5.62 6.03
C GLU A 181 6.39 5.10 5.10
N PRO A 182 7.01 5.97 4.28
CA PRO A 182 8.07 5.59 3.35
C PRO A 182 9.25 4.85 3.99
N GLU A 183 9.59 5.18 5.24
CA GLU A 183 10.69 4.58 6.00
C GLU A 183 10.42 3.10 6.31
N ASN A 184 9.16 2.74 6.58
CA ASN A 184 8.77 1.35 6.79
C ASN A 184 8.89 0.55 5.49
N ILE A 185 8.48 1.14 4.36
CA ILE A 185 8.64 0.51 3.05
C ILE A 185 10.13 0.29 2.73
N ARG A 186 10.98 1.30 2.96
CA ARG A 186 12.43 1.18 2.80
C ARG A 186 13.03 0.09 3.68
N THR A 187 12.59 0.00 4.93
CA THR A 187 13.06 -1.02 5.87
C THR A 187 12.76 -2.42 5.35
N VAL A 188 11.54 -2.64 4.83
CA VAL A 188 11.17 -3.94 4.24
C VAL A 188 11.95 -4.22 2.95
N ILE A 189 12.20 -3.22 2.10
CA ILE A 189 13.06 -3.38 0.91
C ILE A 189 14.45 -3.87 1.33
N ASN A 190 15.06 -3.24 2.34
CA ASN A 190 16.38 -3.62 2.86
C ASN A 190 16.41 -5.04 3.46
N GLN A 191 15.30 -5.53 4.00
CA GLN A 191 15.18 -6.89 4.52
C GLN A 191 14.97 -7.95 3.42
N ASN A 192 14.40 -7.55 2.28
CA ASN A 192 13.97 -8.46 1.23
C ASN A 192 14.97 -8.64 0.08
N PHE A 193 16.02 -7.81 0.01
CA PHE A 193 17.03 -7.81 -1.04
C PHE A 193 18.45 -7.59 -0.48
N SER A 194 19.47 -7.99 -1.23
CA SER A 194 20.88 -7.80 -0.86
C SER A 194 21.75 -7.50 -2.09
N GLY A 195 22.98 -7.02 -1.86
CA GLY A 195 23.95 -6.75 -2.92
C GLY A 195 23.52 -5.66 -3.90
N ALA A 196 23.91 -5.79 -5.17
CA ALA A 196 23.56 -4.85 -6.24
C ALA A 196 22.04 -4.73 -6.45
N VAL A 197 21.30 -5.83 -6.34
CA VAL A 197 19.83 -5.85 -6.48
C VAL A 197 19.15 -4.96 -5.43
N LEU A 198 19.68 -4.89 -4.21
CA LEU A 198 19.17 -3.97 -3.19
C LEU A 198 19.39 -2.52 -3.59
N GLN A 199 20.58 -2.18 -4.09
CA GLN A 199 20.91 -0.80 -4.49
C GLN A 199 20.00 -0.33 -5.62
N ASP A 200 19.83 -1.16 -6.64
CA ASP A 200 18.94 -0.94 -7.78
C ASP A 200 17.48 -0.72 -7.33
N ASN A 201 16.99 -1.60 -6.44
CA ASN A 201 15.63 -1.52 -5.91
C ASN A 201 15.40 -0.27 -5.05
N CYS A 202 16.35 0.09 -4.20
CA CYS A 202 16.31 1.34 -3.45
C CYS A 202 16.28 2.55 -4.39
N LEU A 203 17.07 2.55 -5.46
CA LEU A 203 17.09 3.64 -6.43
C LEU A 203 15.74 3.79 -7.16
N CYS A 204 15.08 2.68 -7.51
CA CYS A 204 13.72 2.71 -8.06
C CYS A 204 12.72 3.34 -7.08
N PHE A 205 12.72 2.90 -5.83
CA PHE A 205 11.85 3.46 -4.80
C PHE A 205 12.10 4.96 -4.61
N ASP A 206 13.37 5.37 -4.50
CA ASP A 206 13.77 6.77 -4.35
C ASP A 206 13.35 7.63 -5.54
N ARG A 207 13.43 7.07 -6.74
CA ARG A 207 12.99 7.77 -7.94
C ARG A 207 11.47 7.97 -7.93
N GLY A 208 10.72 6.96 -7.49
CA GLY A 208 9.28 7.07 -7.26
C GLY A 208 8.91 8.18 -6.28
N LEU A 209 9.60 8.25 -5.13
CA LEU A 209 9.40 9.32 -4.14
C LEU A 209 9.58 10.71 -4.79
N ARG A 210 10.71 10.92 -5.46
CA ARG A 210 11.05 12.20 -6.12
C ARG A 210 10.09 12.59 -7.24
N MET A 211 9.55 11.62 -7.98
CA MET A 211 8.59 11.89 -9.06
C MET A 211 7.27 12.46 -8.52
N ALA A 212 6.87 12.05 -7.32
CA ALA A 212 5.60 12.46 -6.72
C ALA A 212 5.67 13.80 -5.97
N GLU A 213 6.87 14.27 -5.57
CA GLU A 213 7.04 15.52 -4.83
C GLU A 213 6.46 16.76 -5.54
N PRO A 214 6.70 17.00 -6.85
CA PRO A 214 6.11 18.15 -7.54
C PRO A 214 4.58 18.07 -7.60
N PHE A 215 4.02 16.86 -7.71
CA PHE A 215 2.57 16.66 -7.73
C PHE A 215 1.91 17.05 -6.42
N LEU A 216 2.56 16.80 -5.27
CA LEU A 216 2.08 17.30 -3.98
C LEU A 216 2.11 18.84 -3.89
N ALA A 217 3.04 19.50 -4.56
CA ALA A 217 3.13 20.96 -4.52
C ALA A 217 2.02 21.61 -5.36
N GLU A 218 1.70 21.03 -6.51
CA GLU A 218 0.65 21.50 -7.42
C GLU A 218 -0.76 21.04 -7.01
N HIS A 219 -0.84 19.89 -6.34
CA HIS A 219 -2.08 19.29 -5.84
C HIS A 219 -1.85 18.92 -4.36
N PRO A 220 -1.79 19.91 -3.45
CA PRO A 220 -1.60 19.65 -2.03
C PRO A 220 -2.65 18.64 -1.62
N ALA A 221 -2.19 17.46 -1.16
CA ALA A 221 -3.06 16.41 -0.65
C ALA A 221 -4.09 17.11 0.23
N GLY A 222 -5.35 17.07 -0.21
CA GLY A 222 -6.43 17.74 0.50
C GLY A 222 -6.32 17.30 1.95
N LYS A 223 -5.98 18.23 2.83
CA LYS A 223 -5.94 17.99 4.28
C LYS A 223 -7.31 17.39 4.61
N ASN A 224 -7.34 16.08 4.88
CA ASN A 224 -8.53 15.32 5.25
C ASN A 224 -9.75 15.55 4.33
N SER A 225 -9.85 14.84 3.21
CA SER A 225 -11.13 14.78 2.45
C SER A 225 -12.24 13.97 3.14
N LYS A 226 -12.17 13.72 4.45
CA LYS A 226 -13.24 13.04 5.22
C LYS A 226 -13.62 13.70 6.54
N ASP A 227 -13.22 14.94 6.79
CA ASP A 227 -13.75 15.74 7.91
C ASP A 227 -14.13 17.14 7.40
N HIS A 228 -15.44 17.37 7.15
CA HIS A 228 -16.21 18.63 7.36
C HIS A 228 -17.51 18.64 6.52
N PRO A 229 -18.57 19.33 6.98
CA PRO A 229 -19.51 19.03 8.07
C PRO A 229 -20.76 18.21 7.64
#